data_AF-A0A7G6Y1Z8-F1
#
_entry.id   AF-A0A7G6Y1Z8-F1
#
_cell.length_a   1.000
_cell.length_b   1.000
_cell.length_c   1.000
_cell.angle_alpha   90.00
_cell.angle_beta   90.00
_cell.angle_gamma   90.00
#
_symmetry.space_group_name_H-M   'P 1'
#
loop_
_entity.id
_entity.type
_entity.pdbx_description
1 polymer ?
#
loop_
_entity_poly.entity_id
_entity_poly.type
_entity_poly.pdbx_seq_one_letter_code
_entity_poly.pdbx_strand_id
1 'polypeptide(L)'
;MDQSTYDKLERLANLHRDGALSAAEYDDEKAKLLSGAPPASGNGNPAAPRVEPTIDESKLAPIWQERFELIDKHGMPKSRAYTAAVQHLSAIKTAQLVMSPLAFLLGPLYYVYLGLWRPALSLCAATIAFTAITDALQVPAWFDRATYIIPSAVFAWVCVPLYYLRVRQGVHSWNPMIWWGAGRA
;
A
#
# COMPACT_ATOMS: atom_id res chain seq x y z
N MET A 1 11.68 -34.20 -16.46
CA MET A 1 11.02 -33.05 -15.82
C MET A 1 12.05 -31.93 -15.80
N ASP A 2 11.76 -30.82 -16.49
CA ASP A 2 12.72 -29.74 -16.76
C ASP A 2 12.99 -28.88 -15.50
N GLN A 3 14.19 -28.28 -15.39
CA GLN A 3 14.58 -27.46 -14.23
C GLN A 3 13.61 -26.29 -14.02
N SER A 4 13.10 -25.71 -15.10
CA SER A 4 12.10 -24.64 -15.05
C SER A 4 10.76 -25.08 -14.46
N THR A 5 10.44 -26.39 -14.51
CA THR A 5 9.22 -26.95 -13.94
C THR A 5 9.38 -27.16 -12.44
N TYR A 6 10.57 -27.56 -11.99
CA TYR A 6 10.89 -27.65 -10.56
C TYR A 6 10.80 -26.29 -9.87
N ASP A 7 11.41 -25.25 -10.44
CA ASP A 7 11.39 -23.90 -9.86
C ASP A 7 9.95 -23.36 -9.75
N LYS A 8 9.09 -23.68 -10.72
CA LYS A 8 7.66 -23.31 -10.70
C LYS A 8 6.88 -24.06 -9.62
N LEU A 9 7.17 -25.33 -9.40
CA LEU A 9 6.53 -26.12 -8.33
C LEU A 9 6.97 -25.65 -6.94
N GLU A 10 8.25 -25.33 -6.76
CA GLU A 10 8.72 -24.74 -5.48
C GLU A 10 8.07 -23.39 -5.22
N ARG A 11 7.92 -22.56 -6.26
CA ARG A 11 7.21 -21.29 -6.14
C ARG A 11 5.74 -21.50 -5.73
N LEU A 12 5.03 -22.45 -6.34
CA LEU A 12 3.65 -22.77 -5.95
C LEU A 12 3.55 -23.31 -4.52
N ALA A 13 4.49 -24.15 -4.11
CA ALA A 13 4.51 -24.69 -2.75
C ALA A 13 4.74 -23.59 -1.71
N ASN A 14 5.59 -22.61 -2.01
CA ASN A 14 5.80 -21.44 -1.15
C ASN A 14 4.53 -20.56 -1.10
N LEU A 15 3.85 -20.34 -2.24
CA LEU A 15 2.61 -19.57 -2.28
C LEU A 15 1.46 -20.22 -1.50
N HIS A 16 1.32 -21.55 -1.56
CA HIS A 16 0.34 -22.28 -0.76
C HIS A 16 0.68 -22.21 0.75
N ARG A 17 1.96 -22.34 1.11
CA ARG A 17 2.44 -22.23 2.49
C ARG A 17 2.19 -20.83 3.08
N ASP A 18 2.34 -19.79 2.26
CA ASP A 18 2.12 -18.40 2.64
C ASP A 18 0.62 -18.01 2.64
N GLY A 19 -0.27 -18.96 2.32
CA GLY A 19 -1.72 -18.76 2.27
C GLY A 19 -2.19 -17.91 1.10
N ALA A 20 -1.31 -17.61 0.14
CA ALA A 20 -1.61 -16.81 -1.05
C ALA A 20 -2.30 -17.63 -2.17
N LEU A 21 -2.34 -18.96 -2.03
CA LEU A 21 -2.97 -19.88 -2.96
C LEU A 21 -3.82 -20.89 -2.17
N SER A 22 -5.09 -21.06 -2.53
CA SER A 22 -5.96 -22.04 -1.86
C SER A 22 -5.56 -23.48 -2.24
N ALA A 23 -5.88 -24.46 -1.38
CA ALA A 23 -5.50 -25.86 -1.62
C ALA A 23 -6.04 -26.42 -2.95
N ALA A 24 -7.26 -26.01 -3.34
CA ALA A 24 -7.87 -26.44 -4.60
C ALA A 24 -7.15 -25.87 -5.83
N GLU A 25 -6.73 -24.61 -5.77
CA GLU A 25 -5.99 -23.95 -6.86
C GLU A 25 -4.55 -24.49 -6.96
N TYR A 26 -3.93 -24.81 -5.83
CA TYR A 26 -2.60 -25.46 -5.79
C TYR A 26 -2.61 -26.81 -6.50
N ASP A 27 -3.59 -27.66 -6.22
CA ASP A 27 -3.67 -29.00 -6.81
C ASP A 27 -3.96 -28.94 -8.32
N ASP A 28 -4.81 -28.00 -8.76
CA ASP A 28 -5.11 -27.77 -10.18
C ASP A 28 -3.89 -27.25 -10.97
N GLU A 29 -3.14 -26.29 -10.43
CA GLU A 29 -1.96 -25.75 -11.11
C GLU A 29 -0.79 -26.74 -11.10
N LYS A 30 -0.60 -27.46 -10.01
CA LYS A 30 0.36 -28.57 -9.94
C LYS A 30 0.02 -29.65 -10.96
N ALA A 31 -1.24 -30.04 -11.09
CA ALA A 31 -1.69 -31.03 -12.09
C ALA A 31 -1.46 -30.54 -13.53
N LYS A 32 -1.67 -29.25 -13.81
CA LYS A 32 -1.40 -28.64 -15.13
C LYS A 32 0.09 -28.61 -15.47
N LEU A 33 0.95 -28.28 -14.50
CA LEU A 33 2.41 -28.27 -14.70
C LEU A 33 2.98 -29.68 -14.92
N LEU A 34 2.41 -30.67 -14.25
CA LEU A 34 2.82 -32.08 -14.41
C LEU A 34 2.28 -32.70 -15.71
N SER A 35 1.20 -32.16 -16.29
CA SER A 35 0.59 -32.64 -17.55
C SER A 35 1.10 -31.93 -18.82
N GLY A 36 1.89 -30.86 -18.70
CA GLY A 36 2.60 -30.24 -19.83
C GLY A 36 1.75 -29.39 -20.78
N ALA A 37 0.55 -28.96 -20.38
CA ALA A 37 -0.32 -28.13 -21.22
C ALA A 37 0.15 -26.66 -21.28
N PRO A 38 0.19 -26.03 -22.47
CA PRO A 38 0.56 -24.62 -22.61
C PRO A 38 -0.52 -23.71 -21.99
N PRO A 39 -0.13 -22.57 -21.38
CA PRO A 39 -1.08 -21.68 -20.72
C PRO A 39 -2.03 -21.06 -21.74
N ALA A 40 -3.32 -21.03 -21.40
CA ALA A 40 -4.34 -20.35 -22.19
C ALA A 40 -3.95 -18.87 -22.40
N SER A 41 -3.85 -18.48 -23.67
CA SER A 41 -3.70 -17.09 -24.11
C SER A 41 -4.97 -16.30 -23.77
N GLY A 42 -5.06 -15.84 -22.52
CA GLY A 42 -6.01 -14.82 -22.10
C GLY A 42 -5.48 -13.45 -22.51
N ASN A 43 -6.02 -12.91 -23.58
CA ASN A 43 -5.98 -11.50 -23.93
C ASN A 43 -6.71 -10.66 -22.87
N GLY A 44 -6.06 -10.45 -21.74
CA GLY A 44 -6.43 -9.49 -20.71
C GLY A 44 -5.13 -8.99 -20.11
N ASN A 45 -4.89 -7.69 -20.21
CA ASN A 45 -3.83 -7.00 -19.48
C ASN A 45 -3.68 -7.62 -18.06
N PRO A 46 -2.51 -8.08 -17.61
CA PRO A 46 -2.35 -8.72 -16.30
C PRO A 46 -2.47 -7.65 -15.21
N ALA A 47 -3.69 -7.23 -14.92
CA ALA A 47 -4.01 -6.63 -13.65
C ALA A 47 -3.60 -7.65 -12.59
N ALA A 48 -2.66 -7.25 -11.73
CA ALA A 48 -2.15 -8.04 -10.63
C ALA A 48 -3.27 -8.85 -9.94
N PRO A 49 -2.98 -10.08 -9.47
CA PRO A 49 -3.99 -10.94 -8.83
C PRO A 49 -4.72 -10.13 -7.77
N ARG A 50 -6.03 -9.95 -7.98
CA ARG A 50 -6.89 -9.16 -7.13
C ARG A 50 -7.11 -9.99 -5.86
N VAL A 51 -6.22 -9.81 -4.88
CA VAL A 51 -6.37 -10.39 -3.54
C VAL A 51 -7.75 -9.97 -3.04
N GLU A 52 -8.57 -10.94 -2.61
CA GLU A 52 -9.90 -10.63 -2.09
C GLU A 52 -9.78 -9.58 -0.97
N PRO A 53 -10.62 -8.53 -0.98
CA PRO A 53 -10.52 -7.48 0.00
C PRO A 53 -10.68 -8.07 1.40
N THR A 54 -9.65 -7.90 2.22
CA THR A 54 -9.60 -8.47 3.60
C THR A 54 -10.66 -7.88 4.53
N ILE A 55 -11.30 -6.78 4.12
CA ILE A 55 -12.34 -6.07 4.83
C ILE A 55 -13.53 -5.86 3.88
N ASP A 56 -14.73 -6.19 4.34
CA ASP A 56 -16.00 -5.96 3.64
C ASP A 56 -16.21 -4.44 3.41
N GLU A 57 -16.08 -3.98 2.16
CA GLU A 57 -16.13 -2.56 1.76
C GLU A 57 -17.42 -1.86 2.21
N SER A 58 -18.51 -2.62 2.30
CA SER A 58 -19.83 -2.13 2.73
C SER A 58 -19.84 -1.61 4.16
N LYS A 59 -18.86 -2.00 5.00
CA LYS A 59 -18.73 -1.57 6.40
C LYS A 59 -17.78 -0.39 6.59
N LEU A 60 -17.12 0.06 5.53
CA LEU A 60 -16.14 1.13 5.61
C LEU A 60 -16.83 2.50 5.56
N ALA A 61 -16.28 3.48 6.29
CA ALA A 61 -16.83 4.84 6.27
C ALA A 61 -16.84 5.41 4.84
N PRO A 62 -17.85 6.22 4.47
CA PRO A 62 -18.03 6.71 3.10
C PRO A 62 -16.82 7.48 2.57
N ILE A 63 -16.12 8.22 3.44
CA ILE A 63 -14.90 8.94 3.07
C ILE A 63 -13.77 8.00 2.61
N TRP A 64 -13.68 6.80 3.17
CA TRP A 64 -12.68 5.82 2.76
C TRP A 64 -13.05 5.14 1.45
N GLN A 65 -14.35 4.92 1.21
CA GLN A 65 -14.83 4.42 -0.08
C GLN A 65 -14.49 5.42 -1.20
N GLU A 66 -14.74 6.72 -1.02
CA GLU A 66 -14.37 7.76 -1.99
C GLU A 66 -12.85 7.80 -2.25
N ARG A 67 -12.03 7.66 -1.20
CA ARG A 67 -10.56 7.60 -1.33
C ARG A 67 -10.11 6.40 -2.16
N PHE A 68 -10.72 5.25 -1.91
CA PHE A 68 -10.37 4.02 -2.62
C PHE A 68 -10.83 4.07 -4.07
N GLU A 69 -12.02 4.59 -4.34
CA GLU A 69 -12.52 4.81 -5.71
C GLU A 69 -11.58 5.73 -6.51
N LEU A 70 -11.08 6.81 -5.89
CA LEU A 70 -10.11 7.71 -6.53
C LEU A 70 -8.82 6.96 -6.94
N ILE A 71 -8.31 6.11 -6.06
CA ILE A 71 -7.09 5.31 -6.31
C ILE A 71 -7.36 4.20 -7.33
N ASP A 72 -8.52 3.53 -7.26
CA ASP A 72 -8.93 2.49 -8.20
C ASP A 72 -9.07 3.06 -9.63
N LYS A 73 -9.59 4.28 -9.76
CA LYS A 73 -9.84 4.93 -11.06
C LYS A 73 -8.59 5.58 -11.68
N HIS A 74 -7.71 6.17 -10.88
CA HIS A 74 -6.59 6.98 -11.37
C HIS A 74 -5.19 6.41 -11.05
N GLY A 75 -5.14 5.34 -10.26
CA GLY A 75 -3.94 4.69 -9.80
C GLY A 75 -3.37 5.31 -8.52
N MET A 76 -2.16 4.84 -8.14
CA MET A 76 -1.44 5.30 -6.95
C MET A 76 -1.05 6.78 -7.04
N PRO A 77 -0.77 7.47 -5.90
CA PRO A 77 -0.49 8.91 -5.88
C PRO A 77 0.67 9.41 -6.76
N LYS A 78 1.52 8.51 -7.25
CA LYS A 78 2.62 8.80 -8.20
C LYS A 78 2.17 8.90 -9.65
N SER A 79 1.01 8.36 -9.98
CA SER A 79 0.47 8.33 -11.35
C SER A 79 0.15 9.74 -11.84
N ARG A 80 0.51 10.06 -13.08
CA ARG A 80 0.15 11.34 -13.72
C ARG A 80 -1.37 11.51 -13.80
N ALA A 81 -2.11 10.41 -13.95
CA ALA A 81 -3.57 10.42 -13.95
C ALA A 81 -4.15 10.79 -12.57
N TYR A 82 -3.53 10.31 -11.49
CA TYR A 82 -3.91 10.68 -10.12
C TYR A 82 -3.70 12.17 -9.87
N THR A 83 -2.52 12.68 -10.21
CA THR A 83 -2.21 14.10 -10.04
C THR A 83 -3.16 14.99 -10.84
N ALA A 84 -3.49 14.61 -12.08
CA ALA A 84 -4.46 15.34 -12.89
C ALA A 84 -5.86 15.32 -12.25
N ALA A 85 -6.34 14.16 -11.79
CA ALA A 85 -7.64 14.04 -11.14
C ALA A 85 -7.74 14.92 -9.88
N VAL A 86 -6.70 14.91 -9.05
CA VAL A 86 -6.59 15.72 -7.82
C VAL A 86 -6.53 17.23 -8.11
N GLN A 87 -5.96 17.64 -9.25
CA GLN A 87 -5.94 19.05 -9.67
C GLN A 87 -7.30 19.57 -10.14
N HIS A 88 -8.19 18.69 -10.63
CA HIS A 88 -9.55 19.05 -11.02
C HIS A 88 -10.52 19.16 -9.83
N LEU A 89 -10.15 18.62 -8.67
CA LEU A 89 -10.93 18.68 -7.43
C LEU A 89 -10.71 20.02 -6.70
N SER A 90 -11.69 20.45 -5.91
CA SER A 90 -11.52 21.62 -5.04
C SER A 90 -10.43 21.36 -3.99
N ALA A 91 -9.67 22.39 -3.61
CA ALA A 91 -8.53 22.23 -2.68
C ALA A 91 -8.90 21.53 -1.36
N ILE A 92 -10.10 21.81 -0.84
CA ILE A 92 -10.63 21.18 0.39
C ILE A 92 -10.90 19.70 0.16
N LYS A 93 -11.58 19.34 -0.93
CA LYS A 93 -11.91 17.94 -1.24
C LYS A 93 -10.64 17.14 -1.52
N THR A 94 -9.68 17.75 -2.22
CA THR A 94 -8.34 17.21 -2.42
C THR A 94 -7.64 16.92 -1.09
N ALA A 95 -7.60 17.87 -0.16
CA ALA A 95 -6.98 17.65 1.15
C ALA A 95 -7.66 16.50 1.92
N GLN A 96 -8.98 16.37 1.85
CA GLN A 96 -9.73 15.30 2.50
C GLN A 96 -9.49 13.91 1.88
N LEU A 97 -9.29 13.85 0.56
CA LEU A 97 -9.03 12.60 -0.17
C LEU A 97 -7.56 12.16 -0.06
N VAL A 98 -6.64 13.11 -0.13
CA VAL A 98 -5.19 12.85 -0.16
C VAL A 98 -4.62 12.71 1.24
N MET A 99 -5.11 13.47 2.22
CA MET A 99 -4.60 13.46 3.58
C MET A 99 -5.66 12.97 4.57
N SER A 100 -5.21 12.20 5.56
CA SER A 100 -6.06 11.82 6.68
C SER A 100 -5.88 12.77 7.87
N PRO A 101 -6.89 13.60 8.22
CA PRO A 101 -6.78 14.55 9.34
C PRO A 101 -6.61 13.84 10.69
N LEU A 102 -7.18 12.64 10.85
CA LEU A 102 -6.97 11.82 12.05
C LEU A 102 -5.52 11.33 12.15
N ALA A 103 -4.90 10.96 11.04
CA ALA A 103 -3.48 10.60 11.02
C ALA A 103 -2.58 11.81 11.27
N PHE A 104 -3.01 13.02 10.90
CA PHE A 104 -2.27 14.25 11.21
C PHE A 104 -2.27 14.55 12.71
N LEU A 105 -3.42 14.46 13.39
CA LEU A 105 -3.54 14.77 14.81
C LEU A 105 -3.04 13.65 15.73
N LEU A 106 -3.38 12.40 15.44
CA LEU A 106 -3.07 11.26 16.30
C LEU A 106 -1.76 10.54 15.92
N GLY A 107 -1.21 10.82 14.73
CA GLY A 107 0.03 10.24 14.25
C GLY A 107 0.04 8.70 14.31
N PRO A 108 1.05 8.09 14.97
CA PRO A 108 1.23 6.64 14.97
C PRO A 108 0.10 5.87 15.69
N LEU A 109 -0.59 6.48 16.66
CA LEU A 109 -1.70 5.81 17.36
C LEU A 109 -2.85 5.47 16.41
N TYR A 110 -3.14 6.37 15.46
CA TYR A 110 -4.15 6.13 14.44
C TYR A 110 -3.75 5.04 13.45
N TYR A 111 -2.46 4.93 13.13
CA TYR A 111 -1.97 3.84 12.30
C TYR A 111 -2.13 2.48 13.00
N VAL A 112 -1.87 2.41 14.30
CA VAL A 112 -2.09 1.18 15.08
C VAL A 112 -3.57 0.80 15.08
N TYR A 113 -4.48 1.77 15.22
CA TYR A 113 -5.93 1.55 15.10
C TYR A 113 -6.33 0.96 13.73
N LEU A 114 -5.73 1.44 12.63
CA LEU A 114 -5.95 0.90 11.28
C LEU A 114 -5.22 -0.44 11.02
N GLY A 115 -4.45 -0.95 11.99
CA GLY A 115 -3.63 -2.15 11.86
C GLY A 115 -2.29 -1.94 11.14
N LEU A 116 -1.94 -0.70 10.79
CA LEU A 116 -0.71 -0.29 10.09
C LEU A 116 0.48 -0.11 11.05
N TRP A 117 0.65 -1.01 12.03
CA TRP A 117 1.66 -0.86 13.09
C TRP A 117 3.11 -0.92 12.59
N ARG A 118 3.41 -1.73 11.56
CA ARG A 118 4.76 -1.83 10.97
C ARG A 118 5.24 -0.51 10.35
N PRO A 119 4.51 0.10 9.38
CA PRO A 119 4.92 1.39 8.83
C PRO A 119 4.83 2.52 9.85
N ALA A 120 3.97 2.43 10.88
CA ALA A 120 3.96 3.38 11.98
C ALA A 120 5.30 3.41 12.73
N LEU A 121 5.83 2.25 13.10
CA LEU A 121 7.14 2.15 13.76
C LEU A 121 8.27 2.69 12.88
N SER A 122 8.26 2.36 11.58
CA SER A 122 9.25 2.88 10.62
C SER A 122 9.20 4.41 10.52
N LEU A 123 8.01 5.01 10.44
CA LEU A 123 7.85 6.46 10.41
C LEU A 123 8.20 7.12 11.75
N CYS A 124 7.91 6.47 12.88
CA CYS A 124 8.35 6.94 14.20
C CYS A 124 9.87 6.97 14.31
N ALA A 125 10.55 5.89 13.92
CA ALA A 125 12.01 5.83 13.90
C ALA A 125 12.60 6.92 12.98
N ALA A 126 12.01 7.12 11.80
CA ALA A 126 12.42 8.19 10.88
C ALA A 126 12.21 9.59 11.49
N THR A 127 11.13 9.80 12.24
CA THR A 127 10.83 11.07 12.92
C THR A 127 11.85 11.37 14.02
N ILE A 128 12.20 10.35 14.82
CA ILE A 128 13.23 10.48 15.87
C ILE A 128 14.59 10.78 15.24
N ALA A 129 14.95 10.07 14.17
CA ALA A 129 16.19 10.34 13.45
C ALA A 129 16.22 11.76 12.85
N PHE A 130 15.12 12.19 12.24
CA PHE A 130 15.00 13.53 11.65
C PHE A 130 15.16 14.63 12.70
N THR A 131 14.47 14.50 13.85
CA THR A 131 14.57 15.47 14.96
C THR A 131 15.98 15.50 15.57
N ALA A 132 16.62 14.35 15.78
CA ALA A 132 18.00 14.29 16.26
C ALA A 132 19.00 14.97 15.29
N ILE A 133 18.80 14.83 13.98
CA ILE A 133 19.64 15.48 12.97
C ILE A 133 19.43 16.99 12.99
N THR A 134 18.19 17.46 13.08
CA THR A 134 17.90 18.90 13.11
C THR A 134 18.46 19.56 14.35
N ASP A 135 18.38 18.89 15.51
CA ASP A 135 18.96 19.36 16.77
C ASP A 135 20.49 19.43 16.68
N ALA A 136 21.12 18.40 16.09
CA ALA A 136 22.57 18.37 15.89
C ALA A 136 23.08 19.49 14.96
N LEU A 137 22.28 19.90 13.99
CA LEU A 137 22.61 20.97 13.03
C LEU A 137 22.33 22.39 13.56
N GLN A 138 21.76 22.53 14.77
CA GLN A 138 21.41 23.81 15.38
C GLN A 138 20.62 24.71 14.41
N VAL A 139 19.59 24.12 13.80
CA VAL A 139 18.72 24.81 12.85
C VAL A 139 18.05 26.04 13.48
N PRO A 140 17.70 27.07 12.70
CA PRO A 140 17.05 28.26 13.22
C PRO A 140 15.73 27.93 13.95
N ALA A 141 15.38 28.69 14.99
CA ALA A 141 14.20 28.45 15.83
C ALA A 141 12.83 28.44 15.10
N TRP A 142 12.75 29.01 13.89
CA TRP A 142 11.54 28.88 13.06
C TRP A 142 11.40 27.46 12.46
N PHE A 143 12.52 26.79 12.21
CA PHE A 143 12.59 25.42 11.71
C PHE A 143 12.24 24.40 12.80
N ASP A 144 12.54 24.69 14.07
CA ASP A 144 12.13 23.85 15.21
C ASP A 144 10.61 23.65 15.31
N ARG A 145 9.80 24.60 14.83
CA ARG A 145 8.35 24.37 14.75
C ARG A 145 7.98 23.44 13.60
N ALA A 146 8.73 23.52 12.50
CA ALA A 146 8.53 22.68 11.33
C ALA A 146 8.88 21.22 11.61
N THR A 147 9.81 20.93 12.53
CA THR A 147 10.19 19.55 12.90
C THR A 147 9.05 18.75 13.54
N TYR A 148 8.04 19.41 14.12
CA TYR A 148 6.83 18.73 14.62
C TYR A 148 5.72 18.62 13.56
N ILE A 149 5.61 19.61 12.69
CA ILE A 149 4.55 19.69 11.67
C ILE A 149 4.85 18.77 10.49
N ILE A 150 6.10 18.75 10.01
CA ILE A 150 6.51 17.98 8.83
C ILE A 150 6.23 16.48 9.04
N PRO A 151 6.67 15.82 10.14
CA PRO A 151 6.39 14.41 10.36
C PRO A 151 4.88 14.12 10.40
N SER A 152 4.12 14.95 11.12
CA SER A 152 2.65 14.83 11.21
C SER A 152 1.99 14.89 9.83
N ALA A 153 2.44 15.81 8.97
CA ALA A 153 1.98 15.91 7.59
C ALA A 153 2.35 14.66 6.76
N VAL A 154 3.55 14.12 6.94
CA VAL A 154 3.99 12.87 6.29
C VAL A 154 3.11 11.69 6.72
N PHE A 155 2.83 11.54 8.02
CA PHE A 155 1.91 10.52 8.51
C PHE A 155 0.52 10.66 7.88
N ALA A 156 0.01 11.89 7.74
CA ALA A 156 -1.28 12.15 7.14
C ALA A 156 -1.35 11.79 5.65
N TRP A 157 -0.28 12.09 4.91
CA TRP A 157 -0.19 11.84 3.47
C TRP A 157 0.00 10.35 3.14
N VAL A 158 0.85 9.68 3.90
CA VAL A 158 1.21 8.27 3.66
C VAL A 158 0.10 7.29 4.11
N CYS A 159 -0.82 7.75 4.97
CA CYS A 159 -1.84 6.90 5.57
C CYS A 159 -2.81 6.32 4.53
N VAL A 160 -3.30 7.15 3.60
CA VAL A 160 -4.32 6.76 2.62
C VAL A 160 -3.81 5.65 1.68
N PRO A 161 -2.66 5.80 0.98
CA PRO A 161 -2.17 4.75 0.10
C PRO A 161 -1.76 3.47 0.85
N LEU A 162 -1.22 3.56 2.07
CA LEU A 162 -0.90 2.36 2.85
C LEU A 162 -2.15 1.60 3.29
N TYR A 163 -3.18 2.32 3.72
CA TYR A 163 -4.43 1.69 4.12
C TYR A 163 -5.13 1.05 2.92
N TYR A 164 -5.11 1.71 1.76
CA TYR A 164 -5.58 1.13 0.50
C TYR A 164 -4.84 -0.18 0.18
N LEU A 165 -3.51 -0.19 0.20
CA LEU A 165 -2.71 -1.39 -0.06
C LEU A 165 -2.99 -2.52 0.93
N ARG A 166 -3.23 -2.18 2.20
CA ARG A 166 -3.61 -3.16 3.22
C ARG A 166 -4.96 -3.79 2.92
N VAL A 167 -5.98 -2.97 2.66
CA VAL A 167 -7.36 -3.45 2.47
C VAL A 167 -7.50 -4.20 1.14
N ARG A 168 -6.97 -3.64 0.05
CA ARG A 168 -7.13 -4.16 -1.32
C ARG A 168 -6.14 -5.24 -1.70
N GLN A 169 -4.91 -5.18 -1.19
CA GLN A 169 -3.82 -6.08 -1.63
C GLN A 169 -3.29 -6.96 -0.49
N GLY A 170 -3.80 -6.80 0.73
CA GLY A 170 -3.32 -7.57 1.90
C GLY A 170 -1.85 -7.30 2.27
N VAL A 171 -1.24 -6.24 1.74
CA VAL A 171 0.21 -6.04 1.87
C VAL A 171 0.57 -5.58 3.28
N HIS A 172 1.52 -6.28 3.91
CA HIS A 172 2.03 -5.99 5.25
C HIS A 172 3.54 -5.69 5.23
N SER A 173 3.90 -4.47 4.84
CA SER A 173 5.32 -4.06 4.71
C SER A 173 5.79 -3.15 5.84
N TRP A 174 7.09 -3.20 6.12
CA TRP A 174 7.80 -2.22 6.95
C TRP A 174 8.11 -0.92 6.19
N ASN A 175 8.04 -0.94 4.85
CA ASN A 175 8.31 0.24 4.04
C ASN A 175 7.05 1.13 3.94
N PRO A 176 7.04 2.34 4.52
CA PRO A 176 5.91 3.26 4.45
C PRO A 176 5.69 3.83 3.04
N MET A 177 6.67 3.72 2.14
CA MET A 177 6.62 4.18 0.76
C MET A 177 6.57 3.03 -0.25
N ILE A 178 6.05 1.86 0.13
CA ILE A 178 5.93 0.71 -0.78
C ILE A 178 5.13 1.03 -2.06
N TRP A 179 4.14 1.92 -1.96
CA TRP A 179 3.35 2.40 -3.10
C TRP A 179 4.19 3.13 -4.16
N TRP A 180 5.39 3.63 -3.83
CA TRP A 180 6.32 4.27 -4.77
C TRP A 180 6.88 3.31 -5.82
N GLY A 181 7.01 2.03 -5.46
CA GLY A 181 7.47 0.95 -6.32
C GLY A 181 6.35 0.22 -7.07
N ALA A 182 5.11 0.29 -6.55
CA ALA A 182 3.96 -0.45 -7.06
C ALA A 182 3.40 0.06 -8.41
N GLY A 183 3.80 1.25 -8.86
CA GLY A 183 3.36 1.83 -10.14
C GLY A 183 4.26 1.53 -11.35
N ARG A 184 5.08 0.47 -11.31
CA ARG A 184 5.99 0.05 -12.41
C ARG A 184 5.67 -1.34 -12.97
N ALA A 185 4.45 -1.81 -12.83
CA ALA A 185 3.96 -3.01 -13.49
C ALA A 185 3.00 -2.60 -14.61
#